data_AF-M5S6Q5-F1
#
_entry.id   AF-M5S6Q5-F1
#
_cell.length_a   1.000
_cell.length_b   1.000
_cell.length_c   1.000
_cell.angle_alpha   90.00
_cell.angle_beta   90.00
_cell.angle_gamma   90.00
#
_symmetry.space_group_name_H-M   'P 1'
#
loop_
_entity.id
_entity.type
_entity.pdbx_description
1 polymer ?
#
loop_
_entity_poly.entity_id
_entity_poly.type
_entity_poly.pdbx_seq_one_letter_code
_entity_poly.pdbx_strand_id
1 'polypeptide(L)'
;MVFEIEKDLRTDHRKIDQEEWNHVSSKAGQSNTNWRKGVASRIETISPQRLSVPSMVFVPGPFWASWFSFDNFAECAKTGRQLDVFFSRLLGLHRQAPFMSSLKLRRQIAWEAARLMYSRDVSEYYQAKQKAARRIHKGWVKPADLPSNAEIREQVQVLARLHEGGDHQRHRLLEMRLRAAWWLRQLKEFHPRLIGSVLSGAIRQGSDVDIHVFASNPHRITMKLDEFGVYYELQRKRVHKDGEQRVFTHIHVRDEFPIELTVYHPSLLGYRFRSSITNKAIERASLSQLERLIVLEHNIDPHQQAARLNEMDSCPDRFAVFLSLLVPLENVQQNLRFHPEGDALFHSLQVYGHAKELMPYDEEFVLAALLHDVGKAIDPDDHVLAALESIEGFVSNRTNWLIANHMEAHKIHDRTIGARRRRRLVAHQWYEDLVALGECDRAGRVPGANVESVEEALDYIEQIDEMFGS
;
A
#
# COMPACT_ATOMS: atom_id res chain seq x y z
N MET A 1 -20.90 37.85 -7.72
CA MET A 1 -20.40 38.30 -9.03
C MET A 1 -19.63 37.12 -9.62
N VAL A 2 -20.25 36.11 -10.26
CA VAL A 2 -21.41 36.15 -11.16
C VAL A 2 -21.22 37.21 -12.23
N PHE A 3 -20.79 36.77 -13.41
CA PHE A 3 -21.00 37.47 -14.66
C PHE A 3 -21.87 36.59 -15.55
N GLU A 4 -22.77 37.25 -16.26
CA GLU A 4 -23.96 36.72 -16.90
C GLU A 4 -23.98 37.35 -18.30
N ILE A 5 -24.03 36.53 -19.35
CA ILE A 5 -24.38 36.98 -20.70
C ILE A 5 -25.31 35.93 -21.30
N GLU A 6 -26.58 36.29 -21.36
CA GLU A 6 -27.67 35.58 -22.05
C GLU A 6 -28.12 36.44 -23.26
N LYS A 7 -29.03 35.90 -24.11
CA LYS A 7 -29.59 36.42 -25.39
C LYS A 7 -28.82 36.03 -26.65
N ASP A 8 -29.42 35.75 -27.83
CA ASP A 8 -30.82 35.60 -28.32
C ASP A 8 -30.71 34.86 -29.70
N LEU A 9 -31.67 34.18 -30.37
CA LEU A 9 -33.08 33.79 -30.13
C LEU A 9 -33.48 32.69 -31.17
N ARG A 10 -34.52 31.87 -30.88
CA ARG A 10 -35.44 31.18 -31.84
C ARG A 10 -34.88 30.12 -32.81
N THR A 11 -35.16 28.82 -32.60
CA THR A 11 -36.35 28.05 -33.04
C THR A 11 -36.64 27.99 -34.54
N ASP A 12 -36.43 26.81 -35.15
CA ASP A 12 -37.38 26.21 -36.10
C ASP A 12 -37.52 24.71 -35.80
N HIS A 13 -38.73 24.16 -35.94
CA HIS A 13 -39.05 22.75 -35.71
C HIS A 13 -39.37 22.09 -37.05
N ARG A 14 -38.64 21.04 -37.43
CA ARG A 14 -39.09 20.11 -38.49
C ARG A 14 -38.54 18.70 -38.30
N LYS A 15 -39.49 17.79 -38.01
CA LYS A 15 -39.53 16.34 -38.21
C LYS A 15 -38.20 15.59 -38.45
N ILE A 16 -37.90 14.67 -37.55
CA ILE A 16 -37.07 13.50 -37.82
C ILE A 16 -38.01 12.38 -38.25
N ASP A 17 -37.90 11.93 -39.51
CA ASP A 17 -38.58 10.72 -39.98
C ASP A 17 -37.73 9.47 -39.65
N GLN A 18 -38.41 8.33 -39.48
CA GLN A 18 -37.91 7.21 -38.70
C GLN A 18 -37.72 5.95 -39.54
N GLU A 19 -36.73 5.97 -40.46
CA GLU A 19 -36.58 4.90 -41.45
C GLU A 19 -35.14 4.75 -42.00
N GLU A 20 -34.13 4.41 -41.19
CA GLU A 20 -32.83 3.93 -41.73
C GLU A 20 -31.91 3.10 -40.79
N TRP A 21 -32.47 2.23 -39.93
CA TRP A 21 -31.68 1.31 -39.07
C TRP A 21 -32.15 -0.16 -39.11
N ASN A 22 -32.59 -0.64 -40.28
CA ASN A 22 -33.03 -2.03 -40.51
C ASN A 22 -32.49 -2.65 -41.82
N HIS A 23 -31.17 -2.64 -41.99
CA HIS A 23 -30.38 -3.52 -42.86
C HIS A 23 -28.92 -3.36 -42.40
N VAL A 24 -28.08 -4.38 -42.18
CA VAL A 24 -28.09 -5.77 -42.65
C VAL A 24 -27.64 -6.71 -41.50
N SER A 25 -28.36 -7.81 -41.29
CA SER A 25 -27.78 -9.01 -40.68
C SER A 25 -28.33 -10.24 -41.41
N SER A 26 -27.47 -10.95 -42.15
CA SER A 26 -27.84 -12.21 -42.80
C SER A 26 -26.63 -13.10 -43.05
N LYS A 27 -26.77 -14.37 -42.64
CA LYS A 27 -25.82 -15.52 -42.68
C LYS A 27 -24.97 -15.64 -41.41
N ALA A 28 -25.40 -16.40 -40.39
CA ALA A 28 -25.57 -17.86 -40.29
C ALA A 28 -24.36 -18.51 -39.59
N GLY A 29 -24.53 -19.34 -38.55
CA GLY A 29 -25.77 -19.70 -37.86
C GLY A 29 -25.56 -20.68 -36.70
N GLN A 30 -26.67 -20.99 -36.00
CA GLN A 30 -26.93 -22.21 -35.20
C GLN A 30 -25.81 -22.68 -34.22
N SER A 31 -26.08 -22.77 -32.91
CA SER A 31 -27.05 -23.75 -32.41
C SER A 31 -27.39 -23.62 -30.91
N ASN A 32 -28.49 -24.27 -30.52
CA ASN A 32 -28.89 -24.66 -29.17
C ASN A 32 -29.11 -23.58 -28.08
N THR A 33 -30.32 -23.04 -28.15
CA THR A 33 -31.27 -22.97 -27.01
C THR A 33 -30.92 -23.84 -25.78
N ASN A 34 -31.04 -23.27 -24.57
CA ASN A 34 -31.93 -23.88 -23.56
C ASN A 34 -32.30 -23.00 -22.34
N TRP A 35 -33.58 -23.09 -21.94
CA TRP A 35 -34.19 -22.72 -20.65
C TRP A 35 -34.12 -21.27 -20.10
N ARG A 36 -35.15 -20.47 -20.45
CA ARG A 36 -35.85 -19.60 -19.48
C ARG A 36 -37.06 -20.34 -18.91
N LYS A 37 -37.27 -20.29 -17.58
CA LYS A 37 -38.59 -20.22 -16.87
C LYS A 37 -38.40 -20.22 -15.34
N GLY A 38 -39.27 -19.50 -14.62
CA GLY A 38 -39.22 -19.35 -13.14
C GLY A 38 -39.36 -17.89 -12.68
N VAL A 39 -40.41 -17.18 -13.12
CA VAL A 39 -41.62 -16.92 -12.31
C VAL A 39 -41.39 -15.88 -11.19
N ALA A 40 -42.02 -14.72 -11.35
CA ALA A 40 -42.15 -13.71 -10.32
C ALA A 40 -43.31 -14.01 -9.37
N SER A 41 -43.18 -13.68 -8.08
CA SER A 41 -44.19 -12.96 -7.28
C SER A 41 -43.93 -13.09 -5.76
N ARG A 42 -43.66 -11.98 -5.08
CA ARG A 42 -44.45 -11.49 -3.92
C ARG A 42 -43.87 -10.18 -3.41
N ILE A 43 -44.65 -9.12 -3.58
CA ILE A 43 -44.56 -7.90 -2.77
C ILE A 43 -45.57 -8.09 -1.65
N GLU A 44 -45.13 -8.14 -0.40
CA GLU A 44 -46.02 -7.99 0.77
C GLU A 44 -45.59 -6.75 1.57
N THR A 45 -46.51 -5.80 1.62
CA THR A 45 -46.45 -4.57 2.40
C THR A 45 -46.46 -4.85 3.90
N ILE A 46 -45.59 -4.19 4.67
CA ILE A 46 -45.73 -4.07 6.12
C ILE A 46 -45.69 -2.58 6.50
N SER A 47 -46.72 -2.15 7.24
CA SER A 47 -46.88 -0.78 7.76
C SER A 47 -46.28 -0.66 9.18
N PRO A 48 -45.95 0.55 9.68
CA PRO A 48 -45.10 0.70 10.87
C PRO A 48 -45.89 0.57 12.18
N GLN A 49 -45.30 -0.11 13.17
CA GLN A 49 -45.81 -0.11 14.54
C GLN A 49 -44.90 0.69 15.49
N ARG A 50 -45.53 1.57 16.26
CA ARG A 50 -44.91 2.35 17.35
C ARG A 50 -44.91 1.53 18.64
N LEU A 51 -43.76 1.43 19.31
CA LEU A 51 -43.63 1.17 20.76
C LEU A 51 -42.40 1.95 21.24
N SER A 52 -42.56 3.13 21.86
CA SER A 52 -42.90 3.38 23.28
C SER A 52 -41.71 3.14 24.24
N VAL A 53 -41.10 4.24 24.67
CA VAL A 53 -40.04 4.31 25.69
C VAL A 53 -40.64 4.11 27.10
N PRO A 54 -39.99 3.39 28.02
CA PRO A 54 -40.24 3.50 29.45
C PRO A 54 -39.14 4.29 30.18
N SER A 55 -39.56 5.20 31.05
CA SER A 55 -38.70 6.07 31.87
C SER A 55 -38.15 5.37 33.13
N MET A 56 -37.10 5.98 33.71
CA MET A 56 -36.53 5.68 35.04
C MET A 56 -37.53 5.27 36.13
N VAL A 57 -37.11 4.31 36.97
CA VAL A 57 -37.41 4.31 38.41
C VAL A 57 -36.15 3.93 39.18
N PHE A 58 -35.86 4.67 40.26
CA PHE A 58 -34.71 4.50 41.16
C PHE A 58 -35.25 4.25 42.57
N VAL A 59 -34.92 3.10 43.19
CA VAL A 59 -35.28 2.79 44.60
C VAL A 59 -34.13 2.04 45.28
N PRO A 60 -33.63 2.51 46.45
CA PRO A 60 -32.57 1.83 47.21
C PRO A 60 -33.12 0.87 48.28
N GLY A 61 -32.26 -0.04 48.77
CA GLY A 61 -32.53 -0.91 49.94
C GLY A 61 -31.24 -1.27 50.71
N PRO A 62 -31.31 -1.59 52.02
CA PRO A 62 -30.18 -1.40 52.95
C PRO A 62 -29.65 -2.72 53.59
N PHE A 63 -28.96 -2.59 54.75
CA PHE A 63 -28.34 -3.60 55.64
C PHE A 63 -26.86 -3.96 55.32
N TRP A 64 -25.88 -4.00 56.25
CA TRP A 64 -25.85 -4.00 57.74
C TRP A 64 -24.77 -3.03 58.32
N ALA A 65 -24.95 -2.60 59.58
CA ALA A 65 -23.89 -2.04 60.46
C ALA A 65 -23.15 -3.19 61.20
N SER A 66 -22.04 -3.07 61.94
CA SER A 66 -21.49 -2.02 62.83
C SER A 66 -19.97 -2.29 63.07
N TRP A 67 -19.15 -1.41 63.66
CA TRP A 67 -18.95 -1.20 65.12
C TRP A 67 -18.29 0.17 65.43
N PHE A 68 -18.53 0.67 66.66
CA PHE A 68 -17.97 1.89 67.28
C PHE A 68 -16.48 1.70 67.71
N SER A 69 -15.68 2.69 68.19
CA SER A 69 -15.99 4.03 68.77
C SER A 69 -14.84 5.05 68.60
N PHE A 70 -15.07 6.29 69.04
CA PHE A 70 -14.18 7.46 69.04
C PHE A 70 -13.59 7.78 70.45
N ASP A 71 -12.80 8.86 70.52
CA ASP A 71 -12.30 9.60 71.71
C ASP A 71 -11.07 9.01 72.49
N ASN A 72 -10.14 9.81 73.04
CA ASN A 72 -10.09 11.28 73.22
C ASN A 72 -8.66 11.91 73.21
N PHE A 73 -8.60 13.24 73.36
CA PHE A 73 -7.45 14.15 73.25
C PHE A 73 -6.41 14.12 74.40
N ALA A 74 -5.17 14.45 73.99
CA ALA A 74 -4.05 15.13 74.66
C ALA A 74 -4.13 15.56 76.15
N GLU A 75 -3.02 15.34 76.88
CA GLU A 75 -2.53 16.28 77.90
C GLU A 75 -0.98 16.35 77.97
N CYS A 76 -0.43 17.43 78.53
CA CYS A 76 0.93 17.92 78.29
C CYS A 76 2.04 17.42 79.23
N ALA A 77 3.22 17.23 78.62
CA ALA A 77 4.57 17.55 79.09
C ALA A 77 4.84 17.87 80.59
N LYS A 78 5.77 17.12 81.19
CA LYS A 78 6.74 17.58 82.20
C LYS A 78 7.93 16.61 82.31
N THR A 79 9.15 17.16 82.48
CA THR A 79 10.42 16.53 82.95
C THR A 79 10.93 15.24 82.25
N GLY A 80 12.18 15.11 81.79
CA GLY A 80 13.33 16.02 81.76
C GLY A 80 14.67 15.36 82.16
N ARG A 81 15.44 14.85 81.18
CA ARG A 81 16.79 14.19 81.27
C ARG A 81 16.72 12.72 81.77
N GLN A 82 17.36 11.72 81.16
CA GLN A 82 18.71 11.63 80.55
C GLN A 82 18.69 10.85 79.22
N LEU A 83 19.33 11.39 78.17
CA LEU A 83 20.62 10.98 77.56
C LEU A 83 20.57 9.74 76.63
N ASP A 84 20.93 10.03 75.37
CA ASP A 84 21.71 9.18 74.46
C ASP A 84 21.20 7.79 74.06
N VAL A 85 20.54 7.70 72.89
CA VAL A 85 21.20 7.26 71.62
C VAL A 85 20.16 7.08 70.47
N PHE A 86 20.54 7.47 69.24
CA PHE A 86 19.91 7.17 67.93
C PHE A 86 18.44 7.61 67.65
N PHE A 87 18.18 8.91 67.53
CA PHE A 87 16.92 9.41 66.94
C PHE A 87 17.05 10.61 65.97
N SER A 88 17.87 10.49 64.91
CA SER A 88 17.85 11.42 63.75
C SER A 88 16.89 10.96 62.66
N ARG A 89 15.66 10.57 63.03
CA ARG A 89 14.69 9.95 62.12
C ARG A 89 13.25 10.47 62.28
N LEU A 90 13.05 11.78 62.46
CA LEU A 90 11.80 12.45 62.03
C LEU A 90 11.94 13.99 61.93
N LEU A 91 12.46 14.49 60.81
CA LEU A 91 11.97 15.75 60.24
C LEU A 91 11.41 15.43 58.85
N GLY A 92 10.08 15.42 58.77
CA GLY A 92 9.36 15.02 57.57
C GLY A 92 9.42 16.07 56.47
N LEU A 93 10.38 15.93 55.56
CA LEU A 93 10.18 16.39 54.18
C LEU A 93 9.38 15.31 53.45
N HIS A 94 8.08 15.52 53.28
CA HIS A 94 7.24 14.70 52.41
C HIS A 94 7.74 14.75 50.95
N ARG A 95 8.57 13.79 50.55
CA ARG A 95 8.75 13.45 49.14
C ARG A 95 7.63 12.50 48.70
N GLN A 96 6.44 13.05 48.48
CA GLN A 96 5.43 12.45 47.60
C GLN A 96 5.93 12.49 46.14
N ALA A 97 6.97 11.70 45.83
CA ALA A 97 7.73 11.81 44.58
C ALA A 97 8.26 10.51 43.91
N PRO A 98 7.84 9.27 44.24
CA PRO A 98 8.22 8.09 43.45
C PRO A 98 7.20 7.70 42.35
N PHE A 99 5.91 8.01 42.50
CA PHE A 99 4.86 7.52 41.58
C PHE A 99 4.63 8.43 40.36
N MET A 100 4.62 9.76 40.55
CA MET A 100 4.49 10.70 39.43
C MET A 100 5.77 10.74 38.56
N SER A 101 6.93 10.48 39.14
CA SER A 101 8.20 10.41 38.43
C SER A 101 8.31 9.16 37.56
N SER A 102 7.84 7.99 38.04
CA SER A 102 7.79 6.77 37.22
C SER A 102 6.77 6.86 36.08
N LEU A 103 5.58 7.43 36.31
CA LEU A 103 4.59 7.67 35.24
C LEU A 103 5.12 8.64 34.17
N LYS A 104 5.82 9.71 34.57
CA LYS A 104 6.46 10.66 33.64
C LYS A 104 7.57 9.98 32.83
N LEU A 105 8.41 9.18 33.49
CA LEU A 105 9.47 8.39 32.84
C LEU A 105 8.89 7.37 31.84
N ARG A 106 7.88 6.60 32.24
CA ARG A 106 7.16 5.62 31.40
C ARG A 106 6.59 6.27 30.14
N ARG A 107 5.97 7.44 30.28
CA ARG A 107 5.42 8.22 29.15
C ARG A 107 6.52 8.77 28.23
N GLN A 108 7.65 9.23 28.78
CA GLN A 108 8.81 9.66 27.98
C GLN A 108 9.43 8.49 27.19
N ILE A 109 9.58 7.32 27.82
CA ILE A 109 10.06 6.10 27.14
C ILE A 109 9.05 5.65 26.07
N ALA A 110 7.73 5.73 26.34
CA ALA A 110 6.71 5.39 25.34
C ALA A 110 6.77 6.29 24.11
N TRP A 111 6.93 7.60 24.31
CA TRP A 111 7.03 8.58 23.24
C TRP A 111 8.32 8.42 22.42
N GLU A 112 9.48 8.23 23.05
CA GLU A 112 10.75 8.03 22.33
C GLU A 112 10.79 6.66 21.63
N ALA A 113 10.20 5.61 22.21
CA ALA A 113 10.02 4.32 21.54
C ALA A 113 9.09 4.47 20.33
N ALA A 114 8.01 5.23 20.44
CA ALA A 114 7.10 5.50 19.33
C ALA A 114 7.77 6.30 18.22
N ARG A 115 8.58 7.33 18.56
CA ARG A 115 9.38 8.09 17.61
C ARG A 115 10.38 7.20 16.86
N LEU A 116 11.10 6.33 17.57
CA LEU A 116 12.02 5.33 16.98
C LEU A 116 11.31 4.34 16.03
N MET A 117 10.06 3.96 16.33
CA MET A 117 9.28 3.09 15.44
C MET A 117 8.69 3.86 14.25
N TYR A 118 8.45 5.16 14.39
CA TYR A 118 7.97 6.02 13.32
C TYR A 118 9.09 6.37 12.32
N SER A 119 10.31 6.67 12.79
CA SER A 119 11.50 6.92 11.95
C SER A 119 12.08 5.67 11.29
N ARG A 120 11.43 4.50 11.39
CA ARG A 120 11.91 3.17 10.98
C ARG A 120 13.28 2.76 11.57
N ASP A 121 13.76 3.46 12.59
CA ASP A 121 15.00 3.14 13.33
C ASP A 121 14.97 1.73 13.99
N VAL A 122 13.75 1.21 14.25
CA VAL A 122 13.50 -0.08 14.89
C VAL A 122 12.10 -0.62 14.52
N SER A 123 12.03 -1.84 13.97
CA SER A 123 10.76 -2.52 13.64
C SER A 123 10.08 -3.18 14.86
N GLU A 124 10.85 -3.71 15.81
CA GLU A 124 10.32 -4.46 16.95
C GLU A 124 10.07 -3.62 18.21
N TYR A 125 8.86 -3.71 18.79
CA TYR A 125 8.50 -3.06 20.06
C TYR A 125 9.47 -3.35 21.22
N TYR A 126 10.04 -4.55 21.29
CA TYR A 126 10.98 -4.92 22.36
C TYR A 126 12.29 -4.14 22.25
N GLN A 127 12.87 -4.11 21.04
CA GLN A 127 14.07 -3.36 20.73
C GLN A 127 13.83 -1.85 20.89
N ALA A 128 12.67 -1.34 20.45
CA ALA A 128 12.30 0.07 20.58
C ALA A 128 12.23 0.49 22.05
N LYS A 129 11.62 -0.32 22.92
CA LYS A 129 11.62 -0.09 24.38
C LYS A 129 13.01 -0.04 24.97
N GLN A 130 13.90 -0.97 24.61
CA GLN A 130 15.28 -0.95 25.13
C GLN A 130 16.05 0.28 24.64
N LYS A 131 15.99 0.60 23.34
CA LYS A 131 16.69 1.74 22.72
C LYS A 131 16.20 3.06 23.31
N ALA A 132 14.88 3.23 23.50
CA ALA A 132 14.28 4.39 24.17
C ALA A 132 14.65 4.48 25.65
N ALA A 133 14.54 3.38 26.41
CA ALA A 133 14.88 3.37 27.84
C ALA A 133 16.35 3.76 28.09
N ARG A 134 17.29 3.25 27.27
CA ARG A 134 18.72 3.62 27.34
C ARG A 134 19.00 5.07 26.97
N ARG A 135 18.23 5.66 26.04
CA ARG A 135 18.35 7.09 25.65
C ARG A 135 17.82 8.04 26.73
N ILE A 136 16.65 7.72 27.29
CA ILE A 136 15.96 8.57 28.28
C ILE A 136 16.57 8.41 29.69
N HIS A 137 17.05 7.21 30.04
CA HIS A 137 17.52 6.89 31.39
C HIS A 137 18.93 6.26 31.36
N LYS A 138 19.90 6.94 32.00
CA LYS A 138 21.31 6.51 32.09
C LYS A 138 21.53 5.40 33.13
N GLY A 139 20.72 4.35 33.08
CA GLY A 139 20.76 3.22 34.03
C GLY A 139 19.59 2.27 33.85
N TRP A 140 19.58 1.17 34.60
CA TRP A 140 18.53 0.15 34.51
C TRP A 140 17.15 0.71 34.89
N VAL A 141 16.15 0.45 34.04
CA VAL A 141 14.74 0.82 34.26
C VAL A 141 13.97 -0.41 34.72
N LYS A 142 13.16 -0.27 35.77
CA LYS A 142 12.38 -1.40 36.32
C LYS A 142 11.33 -1.85 35.29
N PRO A 143 11.00 -3.16 35.22
CA PRO A 143 9.96 -3.65 34.31
C PRO A 143 8.58 -2.99 34.48
N ALA A 144 8.23 -2.54 35.68
CA ALA A 144 6.97 -1.83 35.96
C ALA A 144 6.93 -0.39 35.41
N ASP A 145 8.11 0.23 35.21
CA ASP A 145 8.26 1.60 34.71
C ASP A 145 8.44 1.64 33.18
N LEU A 146 8.59 0.47 32.54
CA LEU A 146 8.58 0.35 31.09
C LEU A 146 7.14 0.37 30.55
N PRO A 147 6.90 1.01 29.39
CA PRO A 147 5.59 1.00 28.75
C PRO A 147 5.25 -0.37 28.15
N SER A 148 3.96 -0.67 28.10
CA SER A 148 3.42 -1.78 27.32
C SER A 148 3.50 -1.49 25.81
N ASN A 149 3.40 -2.54 24.99
CA ASN A 149 3.36 -2.35 23.53
C ASN A 149 2.10 -1.60 23.08
N ALA A 150 1.01 -1.66 23.86
CA ALA A 150 -0.23 -0.93 23.60
C ALA A 150 -0.04 0.59 23.78
N GLU A 151 0.59 1.02 24.89
CA GLU A 151 0.92 2.44 25.12
C GLU A 151 1.83 3.00 24.00
N ILE A 152 2.80 2.20 23.53
CA ILE A 152 3.67 2.62 22.42
C ILE A 152 2.86 2.71 21.12
N ARG A 153 2.01 1.72 20.81
CA ARG A 153 1.16 1.74 19.61
C ARG A 153 0.28 3.01 19.58
N GLU A 154 -0.33 3.37 20.71
CA GLU A 154 -1.11 4.59 20.86
C GLU A 154 -0.26 5.84 20.59
N GLN A 155 0.95 5.93 21.17
CA GLN A 155 1.85 7.06 20.91
C GLN A 155 2.29 7.13 19.44
N VAL A 156 2.51 6.01 18.73
CA VAL A 156 2.81 6.06 17.29
C VAL A 156 1.59 6.51 16.48
N GLN A 157 0.37 6.06 16.84
CA GLN A 157 -0.87 6.55 16.20
C GLN A 157 -1.06 8.05 16.41
N VAL A 158 -0.63 8.61 17.54
CA VAL A 158 -0.59 10.07 17.75
C VAL A 158 0.48 10.72 16.88
N LEU A 159 1.71 10.19 16.83
CA LEU A 159 2.80 10.75 16.03
C LEU A 159 2.52 10.75 14.52
N ALA A 160 1.96 9.66 13.98
CA ALA A 160 1.58 9.55 12.58
C ALA A 160 0.54 10.62 12.20
N ARG A 161 -0.55 10.74 12.98
CA ARG A 161 -1.59 11.77 12.79
C ARG A 161 -1.11 13.22 12.93
N LEU A 162 0.08 13.45 13.52
CA LEU A 162 0.68 14.78 13.66
C LEU A 162 1.67 15.13 12.53
N HIS A 163 2.23 14.14 11.83
CA HIS A 163 3.21 14.34 10.76
C HIS A 163 2.64 14.08 9.36
N GLU A 164 1.74 13.10 9.23
CA GLU A 164 1.04 12.77 8.01
C GLU A 164 -0.25 13.61 7.97
N GLY A 165 -0.33 14.57 7.05
CA GLY A 165 -1.54 15.39 6.86
C GLY A 165 -2.76 14.51 6.67
N GLY A 166 -3.81 14.72 7.48
CA GLY A 166 -4.86 13.73 7.69
C GLY A 166 -5.56 13.23 6.42
N ASP A 167 -5.63 14.05 5.38
CA ASP A 167 -6.27 13.70 4.11
C ASP A 167 -5.39 12.83 3.19
N HIS A 168 -4.06 12.94 3.27
CA HIS A 168 -3.15 11.99 2.60
C HIS A 168 -3.18 10.62 3.29
N GLN A 169 -3.21 10.59 4.63
CA GLN A 169 -3.32 9.33 5.38
C GLN A 169 -4.66 8.64 5.11
N ARG A 170 -5.76 9.39 5.00
CA ARG A 170 -7.10 8.89 4.61
C ARG A 170 -7.12 8.29 3.20
N HIS A 171 -6.57 9.00 2.20
CA HIS A 171 -6.48 8.47 0.83
C HIS A 171 -5.60 7.21 0.78
N ARG A 172 -4.41 7.22 1.39
CA ARG A 172 -3.55 6.03 1.43
C ARG A 172 -4.25 4.84 2.11
N LEU A 173 -4.96 5.07 3.21
CA LEU A 173 -5.73 4.02 3.89
C LEU A 173 -6.86 3.46 3.01
N LEU A 174 -7.51 4.32 2.21
CA LEU A 174 -8.51 3.89 1.25
C LEU A 174 -7.91 2.96 0.20
N GLU A 175 -6.85 3.39 -0.49
CA GLU A 175 -6.27 2.59 -1.58
C GLU A 175 -5.71 1.26 -1.04
N MET A 176 -5.02 1.27 0.12
CA MET A 176 -4.61 0.03 0.79
C MET A 176 -5.78 -0.90 1.13
N ARG A 177 -6.95 -0.37 1.51
CA ARG A 177 -8.15 -1.17 1.80
C ARG A 177 -8.84 -1.69 0.54
N LEU A 178 -8.86 -0.92 -0.55
CA LEU A 178 -9.35 -1.35 -1.86
C LEU A 178 -8.46 -2.48 -2.41
N ARG A 179 -7.14 -2.30 -2.42
CA ARG A 179 -6.18 -3.34 -2.83
C ARG A 179 -6.27 -4.59 -1.95
N ALA A 180 -6.44 -4.43 -0.63
CA ALA A 180 -6.72 -5.55 0.27
C ALA A 180 -8.04 -6.28 -0.08
N ALA A 181 -9.11 -5.55 -0.42
CA ALA A 181 -10.38 -6.16 -0.83
C ALA A 181 -10.24 -6.92 -2.15
N TRP A 182 -9.46 -6.41 -3.10
CA TRP A 182 -9.10 -7.11 -4.33
C TRP A 182 -8.39 -8.44 -4.02
N TRP A 183 -7.34 -8.44 -3.19
CA TRP A 183 -6.65 -9.66 -2.75
C TRP A 183 -7.57 -10.67 -2.04
N LEU A 184 -8.46 -10.18 -1.18
CA LEU A 184 -9.46 -11.01 -0.50
C LEU A 184 -10.48 -11.64 -1.46
N ARG A 185 -10.75 -11.01 -2.62
CA ARG A 185 -11.57 -11.55 -3.70
C ARG A 185 -10.81 -12.58 -4.54
N GLN A 186 -9.55 -12.30 -4.88
CA GLN A 186 -8.72 -13.22 -5.67
C GLN A 186 -8.41 -14.52 -4.92
N LEU A 187 -7.99 -14.41 -3.66
CA LEU A 187 -7.62 -15.56 -2.82
C LEU A 187 -8.83 -16.26 -2.18
N LYS A 188 -10.07 -16.02 -2.64
CA LYS A 188 -11.33 -16.46 -2.00
C LYS A 188 -11.37 -17.93 -1.58
N GLU A 189 -10.76 -18.83 -2.36
CA GLU A 189 -10.70 -20.27 -2.06
C GLU A 189 -9.93 -20.59 -0.78
N PHE A 190 -8.94 -19.75 -0.41
CA PHE A 190 -8.13 -19.87 0.80
C PHE A 190 -8.75 -19.15 2.00
N HIS A 191 -10.03 -18.78 1.92
CA HIS A 191 -10.82 -18.19 3.00
C HIS A 191 -10.14 -16.95 3.67
N PRO A 192 -9.64 -15.97 2.89
CA PRO A 192 -8.73 -14.95 3.36
C PRO A 192 -9.37 -14.04 4.42
N ARG A 193 -8.54 -13.55 5.34
CA ARG A 193 -8.94 -12.62 6.39
C ARG A 193 -7.90 -11.52 6.55
N LEU A 194 -8.28 -10.28 6.23
CA LEU A 194 -7.47 -9.11 6.53
C LEU A 194 -7.34 -8.96 8.05
N ILE A 195 -6.14 -8.65 8.53
CA ILE A 195 -5.84 -8.33 9.92
C ILE A 195 -5.02 -7.02 9.96
N GLY A 196 -4.27 -6.78 11.03
CA GLY A 196 -3.14 -5.85 10.95
C GLY A 196 -3.46 -4.35 10.98
N SER A 197 -2.56 -3.57 10.38
CA SER A 197 -2.60 -2.10 10.43
C SER A 197 -3.76 -1.52 9.62
N VAL A 198 -3.93 -1.99 8.37
CA VAL A 198 -4.93 -1.58 7.37
C VAL A 198 -6.37 -1.80 7.86
N LEU A 199 -6.65 -2.92 8.52
CA LEU A 199 -7.96 -3.15 9.15
C LEU A 199 -8.24 -2.08 10.21
N SER A 200 -7.31 -1.91 11.15
CA SER A 200 -7.47 -0.99 12.29
C SER A 200 -7.34 0.51 11.97
N GLY A 201 -7.15 0.88 10.69
CA GLY A 201 -6.92 2.26 10.25
C GLY A 201 -5.62 2.88 10.75
N ALA A 202 -4.73 2.08 11.34
CA ALA A 202 -3.54 2.55 12.06
C ALA A 202 -2.26 2.49 11.20
N ILE A 203 -2.39 2.80 9.91
CA ILE A 203 -1.31 2.73 8.93
C ILE A 203 -0.25 3.81 9.17
N ARG A 204 0.93 3.59 8.62
CA ARG A 204 2.10 4.50 8.61
C ARG A 204 2.73 4.45 7.23
N GLN A 205 3.64 5.36 6.93
CA GLN A 205 4.47 5.25 5.73
C GLN A 205 5.24 3.91 5.69
N GLY A 206 4.89 3.04 4.73
CA GLY A 206 5.43 1.68 4.59
C GLY A 206 4.75 0.61 5.43
N SER A 207 3.49 0.82 5.83
CA SER A 207 2.63 -0.27 6.27
C SER A 207 2.38 -1.28 5.15
N ASP A 208 2.27 -2.53 5.57
CA ASP A 208 1.96 -3.77 4.86
C ASP A 208 0.47 -4.13 4.96
N VAL A 209 0.01 -5.00 4.06
CA VAL A 209 -1.32 -5.61 4.07
C VAL A 209 -1.23 -7.03 4.64
N ASP A 210 -1.45 -7.17 5.94
CA ASP A 210 -1.45 -8.45 6.64
C ASP A 210 -2.71 -9.31 6.31
N ILE A 211 -2.56 -10.46 5.66
CA ILE A 211 -3.67 -11.37 5.34
C ILE A 211 -3.42 -12.78 5.89
N HIS A 212 -4.36 -13.30 6.68
CA HIS A 212 -4.39 -14.72 7.03
C HIS A 212 -5.08 -15.53 5.91
N VAL A 213 -4.42 -16.57 5.42
CA VAL A 213 -4.93 -17.51 4.40
C VAL A 213 -4.89 -18.95 4.91
N PHE A 214 -5.82 -19.78 4.43
CA PHE A 214 -6.05 -21.13 4.96
C PHE A 214 -5.93 -22.19 3.86
N ALA A 215 -4.84 -22.96 3.88
CA ALA A 215 -4.55 -24.01 2.91
C ALA A 215 -3.88 -25.22 3.59
N SER A 216 -4.21 -26.44 3.17
CA SER A 216 -3.56 -27.66 3.66
C SER A 216 -2.13 -27.81 3.12
N ASN A 217 -1.87 -27.27 1.93
CA ASN A 217 -0.56 -27.18 1.30
C ASN A 217 -0.33 -25.73 0.83
N PRO A 218 0.70 -25.01 1.34
CA PRO A 218 1.04 -23.66 0.87
C PRO A 218 1.30 -23.55 -0.63
N HIS A 219 1.73 -24.64 -1.29
CA HIS A 219 2.01 -24.62 -2.73
C HIS A 219 0.78 -24.32 -3.61
N ARG A 220 -0.45 -24.59 -3.12
CA ARG A 220 -1.65 -24.14 -3.83
C ARG A 220 -1.81 -22.63 -3.86
N ILE A 221 -1.30 -21.92 -2.84
CA ILE A 221 -1.30 -20.46 -2.81
C ILE A 221 -0.23 -19.96 -3.77
N THR A 222 0.97 -20.55 -3.77
CA THR A 222 2.04 -20.15 -4.69
C THR A 222 1.62 -20.31 -6.15
N MET A 223 1.05 -21.46 -6.54
CA MET A 223 0.48 -21.64 -7.89
C MET A 223 -0.52 -20.55 -8.28
N LYS A 224 -1.33 -20.08 -7.33
CA LYS A 224 -2.31 -19.02 -7.58
C LYS A 224 -1.66 -17.64 -7.71
N LEU A 225 -0.50 -17.42 -7.09
CA LEU A 225 0.32 -16.22 -7.27
C LEU A 225 1.10 -16.28 -8.60
N ASP A 226 1.62 -17.45 -8.96
CA ASP A 226 2.23 -17.71 -10.27
C ASP A 226 1.23 -17.41 -11.41
N GLU A 227 -0.04 -17.83 -11.27
CA GLU A 227 -1.15 -17.48 -12.18
C GLU A 227 -1.48 -15.98 -12.25
N PHE A 228 -0.99 -15.16 -11.32
CA PHE A 228 -1.17 -13.70 -11.33
C PHE A 228 0.07 -12.93 -11.81
N GLY A 229 1.18 -13.60 -12.14
CA GLY A 229 2.42 -12.94 -12.54
C GLY A 229 3.02 -12.05 -11.44
N VAL A 230 2.83 -12.40 -10.16
CA VAL A 230 3.35 -11.60 -9.03
C VAL A 230 4.55 -12.26 -8.37
N TYR A 231 5.59 -11.47 -8.14
CA TYR A 231 6.76 -11.92 -7.38
C TYR A 231 6.43 -12.14 -5.89
N TYR A 232 6.94 -13.23 -5.29
CA TYR A 232 6.83 -13.47 -3.86
C TYR A 232 8.03 -14.21 -3.23
N GLU A 233 8.30 -13.90 -1.95
CA GLU A 233 9.27 -14.63 -1.12
C GLU A 233 8.56 -15.57 -0.13
N LEU A 234 8.89 -16.87 -0.13
CA LEU A 234 8.32 -17.84 0.81
C LEU A 234 9.25 -18.09 2.00
N GLN A 235 8.87 -17.60 3.18
CA GLN A 235 9.62 -17.75 4.43
C GLN A 235 8.98 -18.81 5.35
N ARG A 236 9.79 -19.76 5.85
CA ARG A 236 9.36 -20.81 6.79
C ARG A 236 10.05 -20.66 8.15
N LYS A 237 9.35 -20.07 9.13
CA LYS A 237 9.88 -19.85 10.48
C LYS A 237 9.45 -20.96 11.43
N ARG A 238 10.41 -21.77 11.90
CA ARG A 238 10.16 -22.76 12.96
C ARG A 238 10.10 -22.06 14.32
N VAL A 239 8.94 -22.06 14.96
CA VAL A 239 8.72 -21.46 16.28
C VAL A 239 8.38 -22.56 17.28
N HIS A 240 9.12 -22.61 18.38
CA HIS A 240 8.74 -23.42 19.55
C HIS A 240 7.83 -22.57 20.42
N LYS A 241 6.61 -23.04 20.68
CA LYS A 241 5.68 -22.38 21.61
C LYS A 241 4.88 -23.42 22.36
N ASP A 242 4.78 -23.24 23.68
CA ASP A 242 3.98 -24.10 24.58
C ASP A 242 4.34 -25.60 24.48
N GLY A 243 5.61 -25.92 24.19
CA GLY A 243 6.14 -27.29 24.02
C GLY A 243 5.98 -27.87 22.61
N GLU A 244 5.19 -27.24 21.74
CA GLU A 244 4.99 -27.68 20.36
C GLU A 244 5.92 -26.96 19.38
N GLN A 245 6.46 -27.70 18.41
CA GLN A 245 7.09 -27.13 17.22
C GLN A 245 6.00 -26.77 16.21
N ARG A 246 5.88 -25.48 15.87
CA ARG A 246 4.99 -25.01 14.80
C ARG A 246 5.81 -24.30 13.73
N VAL A 247 5.64 -24.73 12.48
CA VAL A 247 6.22 -24.07 11.30
C VAL A 247 5.22 -23.04 10.82
N PHE A 248 5.56 -21.77 10.94
CA PHE A 248 4.79 -20.69 10.32
C PHE A 248 5.33 -20.48 8.90
N THR A 249 4.43 -20.48 7.92
CA THR A 249 4.76 -20.16 6.53
C THR A 249 4.18 -18.80 6.22
N HIS A 250 5.06 -17.87 5.85
CA HIS A 250 4.74 -16.52 5.41
C HIS A 250 5.10 -16.44 3.93
N ILE A 251 4.26 -15.79 3.13
CA ILE A 251 4.53 -15.49 1.72
C ILE A 251 4.42 -13.98 1.58
N HIS A 252 5.54 -13.32 1.28
CA HIS A 252 5.60 -11.88 1.08
C HIS A 252 5.48 -11.59 -0.41
N VAL A 253 4.36 -11.01 -0.84
CA VAL A 253 4.10 -10.69 -2.25
C VAL A 253 4.48 -9.24 -2.52
N ARG A 254 5.23 -8.99 -3.60
CA ARG A 254 5.46 -7.64 -4.13
C ARG A 254 4.21 -7.21 -4.91
N ASP A 255 3.74 -6.00 -4.60
CA ASP A 255 2.53 -5.38 -5.11
C ASP A 255 2.62 -3.87 -4.77
N GLU A 256 1.67 -3.04 -5.25
CA GLU A 256 1.57 -1.61 -4.95
C GLU A 256 1.76 -1.28 -3.44
N PHE A 257 1.23 -2.18 -2.59
CA PHE A 257 1.53 -2.23 -1.16
C PHE A 257 2.07 -3.61 -0.82
N PRO A 258 3.14 -3.76 -0.02
CA PRO A 258 3.64 -5.07 0.38
C PRO A 258 2.55 -5.92 1.06
N ILE A 259 2.34 -7.16 0.59
CA ILE A 259 1.32 -8.07 1.10
C ILE A 259 2.00 -9.20 1.89
N GLU A 260 1.66 -9.36 3.18
CA GLU A 260 2.11 -10.52 3.96
C GLU A 260 0.99 -11.56 4.09
N LEU A 261 1.13 -12.70 3.41
CA LEU A 261 0.22 -13.84 3.55
C LEU A 261 0.72 -14.80 4.63
N THR A 262 0.09 -14.82 5.81
CA THR A 262 0.34 -15.84 6.83
C THR A 262 -0.52 -17.08 6.58
N VAL A 263 0.12 -18.22 6.29
CA VAL A 263 -0.57 -19.47 5.92
C VAL A 263 -0.86 -20.35 7.13
N TYR A 264 -2.12 -20.74 7.28
CA TYR A 264 -2.62 -21.67 8.30
C TYR A 264 -3.28 -22.90 7.71
N HIS A 265 -3.29 -24.00 8.47
CA HIS A 265 -4.07 -25.19 8.10
C HIS A 265 -5.59 -24.91 8.23
N PRO A 266 -6.47 -25.43 7.35
CA PRO A 266 -7.91 -25.13 7.37
C PRO A 266 -8.64 -25.49 8.68
N SER A 267 -8.11 -26.44 9.47
CA SER A 267 -8.63 -26.74 10.81
C SER A 267 -8.58 -25.54 11.79
N LEU A 268 -7.80 -24.49 11.48
CA LEU A 268 -7.68 -23.28 12.29
C LEU A 268 -8.64 -22.15 11.89
N LEU A 269 -9.56 -22.35 10.93
CA LEU A 269 -10.54 -21.33 10.52
C LEU A 269 -11.35 -20.77 11.72
N GLY A 270 -11.82 -21.68 12.59
CA GLY A 270 -12.53 -21.34 13.82
C GLY A 270 -11.64 -20.81 14.97
N TYR A 271 -10.32 -20.93 14.86
CA TYR A 271 -9.40 -20.56 15.93
C TYR A 271 -9.35 -19.04 16.15
N ARG A 272 -9.41 -18.62 17.41
CA ARG A 272 -9.27 -17.22 17.81
C ARG A 272 -7.81 -16.92 18.14
N PHE A 273 -7.04 -16.59 17.10
CA PHE A 273 -5.65 -16.14 17.24
C PHE A 273 -5.55 -14.95 18.21
N ARG A 274 -4.50 -14.92 19.02
CA ARG A 274 -4.20 -13.81 19.95
C ARG A 274 -3.00 -13.03 19.46
N SER A 275 -3.09 -11.71 19.52
CA SER A 275 -1.99 -10.81 19.13
C SER A 275 -0.80 -11.00 20.08
N SER A 276 0.40 -11.16 19.54
CA SER A 276 1.66 -11.11 20.30
C SER A 276 1.91 -9.75 20.96
N ILE A 277 1.24 -8.69 20.48
CA ILE A 277 1.42 -7.30 20.91
C ILE A 277 0.50 -6.98 22.10
N THR A 278 -0.78 -7.36 22.02
CA THR A 278 -1.82 -6.97 23.00
C THR A 278 -2.38 -8.13 23.82
N ASN A 279 -2.06 -9.39 23.47
CA ASN A 279 -2.66 -10.63 24.00
C ASN A 279 -4.20 -10.73 23.89
N LYS A 280 -4.86 -9.75 23.25
CA LYS A 280 -6.27 -9.80 22.87
C LYS A 280 -6.44 -10.67 21.61
N ALA A 281 -7.68 -11.08 21.32
CA ALA A 281 -7.99 -11.70 20.03
C ALA A 281 -7.60 -10.76 18.88
N ILE A 282 -7.03 -11.31 17.81
CA ILE A 282 -6.70 -10.55 16.60
C ILE A 282 -8.03 -10.19 15.91
N GLU A 283 -8.26 -8.90 15.72
CA GLU A 283 -9.34 -8.39 14.87
C GLU A 283 -9.09 -8.84 13.43
N ARG A 284 -10.13 -9.40 12.80
CA ARG A 284 -10.05 -9.99 11.46
C ARG A 284 -11.32 -9.71 10.68
N ALA A 285 -11.18 -9.36 9.39
CA ALA A 285 -12.29 -9.09 8.50
C ALA A 285 -12.30 -10.06 7.30
N SER A 286 -13.48 -10.59 6.97
CA SER A 286 -13.75 -11.15 5.63
C SER A 286 -13.95 -10.04 4.61
N LEU A 287 -13.96 -10.40 3.32
CA LEU A 287 -14.23 -9.46 2.21
C LEU A 287 -15.48 -8.62 2.48
N SER A 288 -16.62 -9.27 2.73
CA SER A 288 -17.90 -8.62 3.06
C SER A 288 -17.92 -7.80 4.36
N GLN A 289 -16.90 -7.88 5.21
CA GLN A 289 -16.74 -7.00 6.38
C GLN A 289 -15.87 -5.79 6.02
N LEU A 290 -14.80 -6.01 5.23
CA LEU A 290 -13.94 -4.96 4.72
C LEU A 290 -14.67 -4.04 3.73
N GLU A 291 -15.47 -4.58 2.81
CA GLU A 291 -16.27 -3.77 1.86
C GLU A 291 -17.23 -2.83 2.61
N ARG A 292 -17.96 -3.36 3.61
CA ARG A 292 -18.82 -2.52 4.47
C ARG A 292 -18.02 -1.50 5.29
N LEU A 293 -16.81 -1.83 5.74
CA LEU A 293 -15.92 -0.91 6.44
C LEU A 293 -15.48 0.24 5.52
N ILE A 294 -15.17 -0.05 4.25
CA ILE A 294 -14.77 0.95 3.25
C ILE A 294 -15.91 1.96 3.03
N VAL A 295 -17.13 1.46 2.77
CA VAL A 295 -18.33 2.30 2.59
C VAL A 295 -18.58 3.20 3.81
N LEU A 296 -18.48 2.65 5.03
CA LEU A 296 -18.77 3.35 6.28
C LEU A 296 -17.69 4.36 6.72
N GLU A 297 -16.41 4.07 6.52
CA GLU A 297 -15.31 4.93 7.01
C GLU A 297 -14.77 5.91 5.96
N HIS A 298 -14.95 5.62 4.65
CA HIS A 298 -14.47 6.47 3.57
C HIS A 298 -15.57 7.21 2.79
N ASN A 299 -16.86 7.00 3.12
CA ASN A 299 -18.02 7.60 2.46
C ASN A 299 -18.11 7.34 0.94
N ILE A 300 -17.66 6.16 0.50
CA ILE A 300 -17.74 5.72 -0.90
C ILE A 300 -18.98 4.87 -1.07
N ASP A 301 -19.76 5.09 -2.13
CA ASP A 301 -20.93 4.25 -2.39
C ASP A 301 -20.53 2.85 -2.92
N PRO A 302 -21.38 1.82 -2.75
CA PRO A 302 -21.06 0.46 -3.18
C PRO A 302 -20.82 0.30 -4.69
N HIS A 303 -21.36 1.18 -5.53
CA HIS A 303 -21.15 1.13 -6.99
C HIS A 303 -19.77 1.69 -7.36
N GLN A 304 -19.37 2.81 -6.77
CA GLN A 304 -18.00 3.34 -6.91
C GLN A 304 -16.96 2.34 -6.40
N GLN A 305 -17.22 1.70 -5.27
CA GLN A 305 -16.31 0.68 -4.74
C GLN A 305 -16.21 -0.53 -5.69
N ALA A 306 -17.33 -1.02 -6.22
CA ALA A 306 -17.34 -2.12 -7.17
C ALA A 306 -16.67 -1.75 -8.51
N ALA A 307 -16.85 -0.52 -8.99
CA ALA A 307 -16.19 0.00 -10.19
C ALA A 307 -14.66 -0.04 -10.03
N ARG A 308 -14.12 0.57 -8.97
CA ARG A 308 -12.68 0.54 -8.66
C ARG A 308 -12.11 -0.87 -8.53
N LEU A 309 -12.85 -1.79 -7.88
CA LEU A 309 -12.42 -3.18 -7.78
C LEU A 309 -12.43 -3.89 -9.15
N ASN A 310 -13.34 -3.54 -10.06
CA ASN A 310 -13.36 -4.10 -11.42
C ASN A 310 -12.30 -3.47 -12.32
N GLU A 311 -11.98 -2.18 -12.14
CA GLU A 311 -10.82 -1.51 -12.76
C GLU A 311 -9.52 -2.23 -12.36
N MET A 312 -9.36 -2.64 -11.10
CA MET A 312 -8.23 -3.46 -10.64
C MET A 312 -8.20 -4.89 -11.23
N ASP A 313 -9.32 -5.45 -11.68
CA ASP A 313 -9.33 -6.71 -12.48
C ASP A 313 -9.01 -6.47 -13.96
N SER A 314 -9.06 -5.21 -14.40
CA SER A 314 -8.90 -4.79 -15.80
C SER A 314 -7.60 -4.02 -16.04
N CYS A 315 -6.80 -3.77 -15.01
CA CYS A 315 -5.46 -3.22 -15.14
C CYS A 315 -4.63 -4.26 -15.91
N PRO A 316 -4.17 -3.97 -17.13
CA PRO A 316 -3.42 -4.95 -17.90
C PRO A 316 -2.10 -5.22 -17.19
N ASP A 317 -1.58 -6.43 -17.36
CA ASP A 317 -0.17 -6.71 -17.06
C ASP A 317 0.70 -5.66 -17.79
N ARG A 318 1.67 -5.07 -17.06
CA ARG A 318 2.55 -4.02 -17.58
C ARG A 318 3.32 -4.50 -18.80
N PHE A 319 3.73 -5.76 -18.84
CA PHE A 319 4.44 -6.34 -19.98
C PHE A 319 3.52 -6.53 -21.19
N ALA A 320 2.26 -6.93 -20.99
CA ALA A 320 1.23 -6.91 -22.04
C ALA A 320 0.96 -5.49 -22.57
N VAL A 321 0.99 -4.44 -21.74
CA VAL A 321 0.94 -3.04 -22.22
C VAL A 321 2.16 -2.75 -23.08
N PHE A 322 3.37 -3.00 -22.58
CA PHE A 322 4.62 -2.74 -23.32
C PHE A 322 4.67 -3.49 -24.66
N LEU A 323 4.27 -4.77 -24.69
CA LEU A 323 4.14 -5.55 -25.93
C LEU A 323 3.17 -4.90 -26.92
N SER A 324 2.01 -4.43 -26.45
CA SER A 324 1.03 -3.73 -27.29
C SER A 324 1.51 -2.39 -27.85
N LEU A 325 2.48 -1.74 -27.19
CA LEU A 325 3.12 -0.50 -27.62
C LEU A 325 4.32 -0.74 -28.55
N LEU A 326 5.04 -1.85 -28.35
CA LEU A 326 6.23 -2.24 -29.14
C LEU A 326 5.86 -2.86 -30.49
N VAL A 327 4.90 -3.80 -30.53
CA VAL A 327 4.52 -4.50 -31.79
C VAL A 327 4.15 -3.54 -32.94
N PRO A 328 3.40 -2.44 -32.74
CA PRO A 328 3.12 -1.47 -33.80
C PRO A 328 4.36 -0.83 -34.44
N LEU A 329 5.49 -0.72 -33.72
CA LEU A 329 6.71 -0.07 -34.22
C LEU A 329 7.34 -0.77 -35.43
N GLU A 330 7.08 -2.06 -35.64
CA GLU A 330 7.55 -2.82 -36.82
C GLU A 330 7.08 -2.16 -38.14
N ASN A 331 5.92 -1.52 -38.10
CA ASN A 331 5.31 -0.86 -39.24
C ASN A 331 5.74 0.62 -39.37
N VAL A 332 6.51 1.15 -38.41
CA VAL A 332 6.96 2.55 -38.37
C VAL A 332 8.34 2.64 -39.03
N GLN A 333 8.34 2.86 -40.34
CA GLN A 333 9.57 3.03 -41.13
C GLN A 333 10.28 4.34 -40.76
N GLN A 334 11.53 4.26 -40.29
CA GLN A 334 12.32 5.44 -39.93
C GLN A 334 13.01 6.03 -41.16
N ASN A 335 13.55 7.25 -41.02
CA ASN A 335 14.26 7.92 -42.11
C ASN A 335 15.66 7.30 -42.31
N LEU A 336 15.81 6.50 -43.36
CA LEU A 336 17.05 5.78 -43.73
C LEU A 336 18.34 6.62 -43.79
N ARG A 337 18.25 7.96 -43.85
CA ARG A 337 19.41 8.85 -43.75
C ARG A 337 20.00 8.92 -42.33
N PHE A 338 19.15 8.79 -41.32
CA PHE A 338 19.50 8.92 -39.90
C PHE A 338 19.36 7.60 -39.14
N HIS A 339 18.52 6.70 -39.66
CA HIS A 339 18.18 5.38 -39.14
C HIS A 339 18.31 4.36 -40.29
N PRO A 340 19.55 4.04 -40.73
CA PRO A 340 19.78 3.11 -41.84
C PRO A 340 19.36 1.65 -41.53
N GLU A 341 19.07 1.35 -40.27
CA GLU A 341 18.61 0.05 -39.78
C GLU A 341 17.20 -0.34 -40.24
N GLY A 342 16.30 0.62 -40.50
CA GLY A 342 14.95 0.35 -41.03
C GLY A 342 13.81 0.90 -40.18
N ASP A 343 13.05 0.00 -39.55
CA ASP A 343 11.88 0.32 -38.73
C ASP A 343 12.22 0.66 -37.27
N ALA A 344 11.24 1.22 -36.55
CA ALA A 344 11.42 1.67 -35.17
C ALA A 344 11.49 0.53 -34.14
N LEU A 345 10.92 -0.65 -34.43
CA LEU A 345 11.02 -1.79 -33.51
C LEU A 345 12.42 -2.37 -33.54
N PHE A 346 12.95 -2.60 -34.74
CA PHE A 346 14.31 -3.07 -34.95
C PHE A 346 15.35 -2.10 -34.38
N HIS A 347 15.12 -0.78 -34.50
CA HIS A 347 15.92 0.22 -33.78
C HIS A 347 15.85 0.02 -32.27
N SER A 348 14.65 0.04 -31.68
CA SER A 348 14.45 -0.07 -30.22
C SER A 348 15.07 -1.34 -29.62
N LEU A 349 15.01 -2.47 -30.33
CA LEU A 349 15.64 -3.72 -29.92
C LEU A 349 17.18 -3.67 -29.94
N GLN A 350 17.80 -2.95 -30.88
CA GLN A 350 19.26 -2.73 -30.84
C GLN A 350 19.66 -1.81 -29.67
N VAL A 351 18.88 -0.75 -29.41
CA VAL A 351 19.12 0.19 -28.31
C VAL A 351 18.98 -0.52 -26.95
N TYR A 352 17.96 -1.37 -26.80
CA TYR A 352 17.82 -2.30 -25.68
C TYR A 352 19.02 -3.25 -25.56
N GLY A 353 19.49 -3.86 -26.65
CA GLY A 353 20.65 -4.76 -26.64
C GLY A 353 21.91 -4.08 -26.08
N HIS A 354 22.21 -2.87 -26.53
CA HIS A 354 23.33 -2.08 -25.99
C HIS A 354 23.12 -1.64 -24.54
N ALA A 355 21.89 -1.33 -24.14
CA ALA A 355 21.57 -0.99 -22.75
C ALA A 355 21.75 -2.20 -21.81
N LYS A 356 21.33 -3.39 -22.26
CA LYS A 356 21.53 -4.68 -21.60
C LYS A 356 23.00 -5.03 -21.45
N GLU A 357 23.83 -4.80 -22.47
CA GLU A 357 25.30 -4.97 -22.36
C GLU A 357 25.94 -3.99 -21.35
N LEU A 358 25.45 -2.75 -21.30
CA LEU A 358 26.01 -1.69 -20.47
C LEU A 358 25.61 -1.79 -18.99
N MET A 359 24.33 -2.08 -18.71
CA MET A 359 23.76 -2.15 -17.36
C MET A 359 22.76 -3.34 -17.23
N PRO A 360 23.25 -4.61 -17.26
CA PRO A 360 22.43 -5.83 -17.34
C PRO A 360 21.53 -6.15 -16.14
N TYR A 361 21.52 -5.32 -15.10
CA TYR A 361 20.68 -5.50 -13.90
C TYR A 361 19.93 -4.21 -13.52
N ASP A 362 19.95 -3.19 -14.39
CA ASP A 362 19.26 -1.93 -14.19
C ASP A 362 17.97 -1.93 -15.02
N GLU A 363 16.92 -2.51 -14.42
CA GLU A 363 15.57 -2.63 -15.01
C GLU A 363 15.08 -1.29 -15.56
N GLU A 364 15.17 -0.23 -14.74
CA GLU A 364 14.64 1.10 -15.08
C GLU A 364 15.31 1.68 -16.33
N PHE A 365 16.62 1.42 -16.50
CA PHE A 365 17.42 1.88 -17.62
C PHE A 365 17.21 1.04 -18.89
N VAL A 366 17.23 -0.29 -18.76
CA VAL A 366 17.01 -1.21 -19.89
C VAL A 366 15.59 -1.07 -20.44
N LEU A 367 14.60 -0.87 -19.57
CA LEU A 367 13.22 -0.58 -19.96
C LEU A 367 13.09 0.81 -20.63
N ALA A 368 13.83 1.83 -20.15
CA ALA A 368 13.88 3.12 -20.83
C ALA A 368 14.47 3.02 -22.24
N ALA A 369 15.51 2.20 -22.42
CA ALA A 369 16.12 1.94 -23.72
C ALA A 369 15.17 1.22 -24.68
N LEU A 370 14.38 0.25 -24.21
CA LEU A 370 13.39 -0.45 -25.03
C LEU A 370 12.20 0.45 -25.40
N LEU A 371 11.71 1.28 -24.47
CA LEU A 371 10.47 2.04 -24.63
C LEU A 371 10.62 3.49 -25.13
N HIS A 372 11.84 4.03 -25.30
CA HIS A 372 12.03 5.47 -25.59
C HIS A 372 11.27 6.00 -26.83
N ASP A 373 11.05 5.14 -27.82
CA ASP A 373 10.51 5.49 -29.14
C ASP A 373 9.05 5.02 -29.38
N VAL A 374 8.39 4.35 -28.41
CA VAL A 374 7.05 3.73 -28.62
C VAL A 374 5.97 4.71 -29.09
N GLY A 375 6.07 5.98 -28.68
CA GLY A 375 5.14 7.02 -29.12
C GLY A 375 5.15 7.27 -30.63
N LYS A 376 6.19 6.85 -31.38
CA LYS A 376 6.25 7.02 -32.84
C LYS A 376 5.16 6.23 -33.59
N ALA A 377 4.57 5.21 -32.98
CA ALA A 377 3.41 4.50 -33.53
C ALA A 377 2.07 5.20 -33.25
N ILE A 378 2.06 6.20 -32.36
CA ILE A 378 0.86 6.86 -31.83
C ILE A 378 0.77 8.29 -32.38
N ASP A 379 1.80 9.09 -32.13
CA ASP A 379 1.96 10.46 -32.65
C ASP A 379 3.43 10.65 -33.07
N PRO A 380 3.76 10.61 -34.37
CA PRO A 380 5.12 10.85 -34.85
C PRO A 380 5.63 12.28 -34.66
N ASP A 381 4.75 13.27 -34.48
CA ASP A 381 5.11 14.70 -34.37
C ASP A 381 5.46 15.09 -32.91
N ASP A 382 4.79 14.49 -31.91
CA ASP A 382 5.15 14.60 -30.47
C ASP A 382 5.29 13.22 -29.80
N HIS A 383 6.16 12.39 -30.38
CA HIS A 383 6.37 11.01 -29.95
C HIS A 383 6.82 10.87 -28.49
N VAL A 384 7.49 11.89 -27.95
CA VAL A 384 7.93 11.91 -26.55
C VAL A 384 6.71 12.03 -25.63
N LEU A 385 5.78 12.96 -25.88
CA LEU A 385 4.59 13.09 -25.05
C LEU A 385 3.70 11.85 -25.17
N ALA A 386 3.46 11.37 -26.39
CA ALA A 386 2.64 10.18 -26.63
C ALA A 386 3.21 8.91 -25.96
N ALA A 387 4.54 8.76 -25.94
CA ALA A 387 5.19 7.68 -25.18
C ALA A 387 4.93 7.81 -23.67
N LEU A 388 5.12 9.01 -23.11
CA LEU A 388 4.98 9.26 -21.67
C LEU A 388 3.54 9.07 -21.16
N GLU A 389 2.54 9.51 -21.92
CA GLU A 389 1.12 9.28 -21.59
C GLU A 389 0.75 7.79 -21.66
N SER A 390 1.30 7.05 -22.62
CA SER A 390 0.98 5.63 -22.84
C SER A 390 1.60 4.69 -21.80
N ILE A 391 2.70 5.11 -21.16
CA ILE A 391 3.40 4.35 -20.11
C ILE A 391 3.14 4.90 -18.70
N GLU A 392 2.29 5.92 -18.56
CA GLU A 392 1.99 6.53 -17.26
C GLU A 392 1.40 5.49 -16.29
N GLY A 393 1.95 5.43 -15.08
CA GLY A 393 1.57 4.45 -14.06
C GLY A 393 2.16 3.03 -14.23
N PHE A 394 2.76 2.71 -15.38
CA PHE A 394 3.39 1.40 -15.64
C PHE A 394 4.92 1.39 -15.47
N VAL A 395 5.57 2.56 -15.46
CA VAL A 395 7.03 2.71 -15.33
C VAL A 395 7.44 3.60 -14.16
N SER A 396 8.69 3.49 -13.73
CA SER A 396 9.24 4.31 -12.66
C SER A 396 9.42 5.78 -13.04
N ASN A 397 9.59 6.65 -12.02
CA ASN A 397 9.96 8.05 -12.23
C ASN A 397 11.30 8.23 -12.98
N ARG A 398 12.22 7.27 -12.89
CA ARG A 398 13.53 7.32 -13.57
C ARG A 398 13.37 6.96 -15.03
N THR A 399 12.71 5.85 -15.33
CA THR A 399 12.38 5.42 -16.70
C THR A 399 11.61 6.53 -17.43
N ASN A 400 10.56 7.07 -16.79
CA ASN A 400 9.79 8.20 -17.33
C ASN A 400 10.68 9.43 -17.60
N TRP A 401 11.55 9.82 -16.67
CA TRP A 401 12.44 10.98 -16.84
C TRP A 401 13.50 10.78 -17.94
N LEU A 402 14.03 9.57 -18.08
CA LEU A 402 14.97 9.20 -19.14
C LEU A 402 14.31 9.34 -20.51
N ILE A 403 13.14 8.71 -20.70
CA ILE A 403 12.35 8.79 -21.93
C ILE A 403 11.97 10.27 -22.21
N ALA A 404 11.52 11.02 -21.21
CA ALA A 404 11.16 12.44 -21.35
C ALA A 404 12.32 13.36 -21.79
N ASN A 405 13.57 12.91 -21.68
CA ASN A 405 14.74 13.70 -22.04
C ASN A 405 15.65 13.06 -23.12
N HIS A 406 15.34 11.88 -23.66
CA HIS A 406 16.22 11.17 -24.61
C HIS A 406 16.64 12.05 -25.80
N MET A 407 15.70 12.81 -26.37
CA MET A 407 15.96 13.77 -27.45
C MET A 407 16.93 14.92 -27.08
N GLU A 408 17.12 15.22 -25.79
CA GLU A 408 18.14 16.16 -25.34
C GLU A 408 19.54 15.54 -25.31
N ALA A 409 19.67 14.21 -25.22
CA ALA A 409 20.96 13.52 -25.27
C ALA A 409 21.64 13.69 -26.64
N HIS A 410 20.88 13.63 -27.74
CA HIS A 410 21.38 14.02 -29.07
C HIS A 410 21.88 15.47 -29.09
N LYS A 411 21.10 16.40 -28.54
CA LYS A 411 21.48 17.82 -28.49
C LYS A 411 22.73 18.08 -27.64
N ILE A 412 22.96 17.26 -26.60
CA ILE A 412 24.20 17.26 -25.80
C ILE A 412 25.38 16.81 -26.66
N HIS A 413 25.25 15.67 -27.33
CA HIS A 413 26.30 15.10 -28.17
C HIS A 413 26.67 16.02 -29.35
N ASP A 414 25.67 16.48 -30.10
CA ASP A 414 25.82 17.33 -31.28
C ASP A 414 26.21 18.78 -30.92
N ARG A 415 26.32 19.07 -29.61
CA ARG A 415 26.70 20.36 -29.03
C ARG A 415 25.73 21.50 -29.38
N THR A 416 24.49 21.15 -29.75
CA THR A 416 23.40 22.09 -30.09
C THR A 416 22.56 22.50 -28.87
N ILE A 417 22.69 21.81 -27.74
CA ILE A 417 21.90 22.10 -26.52
C ILE A 417 22.20 23.49 -25.91
N GLY A 418 21.13 24.22 -25.60
CA GLY A 418 21.23 25.53 -24.96
C GLY A 418 21.85 25.48 -23.55
N ALA A 419 22.82 26.35 -23.28
CA ALA A 419 23.63 26.35 -22.05
C ALA A 419 22.84 26.46 -20.72
N ARG A 420 21.58 26.92 -20.74
CA ARG A 420 20.67 26.88 -19.58
C ARG A 420 20.01 25.51 -19.38
N ARG A 421 19.58 24.83 -20.46
CA ARG A 421 18.98 23.48 -20.40
C ARG A 421 20.05 22.46 -20.00
N ARG A 422 21.23 22.50 -20.62
CA ARG A 422 22.37 21.64 -20.26
C ARG A 422 22.74 21.74 -18.78
N ARG A 423 22.81 22.95 -18.21
CA ARG A 423 23.09 23.13 -16.76
C ARG A 423 22.02 22.54 -15.84
N ARG A 424 20.75 22.48 -16.26
CA ARG A 424 19.71 21.80 -15.48
C ARG A 424 19.83 20.28 -15.58
N LEU A 425 20.10 19.75 -16.77
CA LEU A 425 20.31 18.32 -16.98
C LEU A 425 21.52 17.82 -16.18
N VAL A 426 22.68 18.49 -16.27
CA VAL A 426 23.92 18.14 -15.53
C VAL A 426 23.74 18.17 -14.00
N ALA A 427 22.76 18.93 -13.50
CA ALA A 427 22.45 18.97 -12.06
C ALA A 427 21.48 17.85 -11.61
N HIS A 428 20.96 17.03 -12.53
CA HIS A 428 20.05 15.95 -12.22
C HIS A 428 20.79 14.67 -11.86
N GLN A 429 20.25 13.90 -10.91
CA GLN A 429 20.89 12.68 -10.41
C GLN A 429 21.06 11.57 -11.46
N TRP A 430 20.21 11.55 -12.50
CA TRP A 430 20.24 10.59 -13.61
C TRP A 430 20.88 11.18 -14.88
N TYR A 431 21.72 12.21 -14.76
CA TYR A 431 22.34 12.85 -15.93
C TYR A 431 23.25 11.90 -16.72
N GLU A 432 24.10 11.13 -16.03
CA GLU A 432 25.02 10.19 -16.68
C GLU A 432 24.23 9.06 -17.38
N ASP A 433 23.16 8.55 -16.74
CA ASP A 433 22.22 7.60 -17.33
C ASP A 433 21.62 8.16 -18.65
N LEU A 434 21.21 9.43 -18.68
CA LEU A 434 20.69 10.05 -19.90
C LEU A 434 21.75 10.16 -21.01
N VAL A 435 23.01 10.40 -20.66
CA VAL A 435 24.12 10.41 -21.63
C VAL A 435 24.35 8.99 -22.17
N ALA A 436 24.38 7.98 -21.29
CA ALA A 436 24.53 6.57 -21.64
C ALA A 436 23.39 6.08 -22.56
N LEU A 437 22.13 6.40 -22.23
CA LEU A 437 20.97 6.08 -23.08
C LEU A 437 21.12 6.70 -24.48
N GLY A 438 21.57 7.95 -24.55
CA GLY A 438 21.85 8.62 -25.83
C GLY A 438 23.09 8.11 -26.56
N GLU A 439 23.93 7.27 -25.94
CA GLU A 439 25.01 6.52 -26.61
C GLU A 439 24.49 5.17 -27.13
N CYS A 440 23.71 4.43 -26.32
CA CYS A 440 23.00 3.22 -26.75
C CYS A 440 22.11 3.47 -27.98
N ASP A 441 21.35 4.58 -27.99
CA ASP A 441 20.51 4.99 -29.13
C ASP A 441 21.32 5.07 -30.43
N ARG A 442 22.47 5.76 -30.38
CA ARG A 442 23.29 5.99 -31.59
C ARG A 442 24.08 4.75 -31.99
N ALA A 443 24.35 3.85 -31.05
CA ALA A 443 24.91 2.54 -31.32
C ALA A 443 23.89 1.62 -32.02
N GLY A 444 22.60 1.69 -31.66
CA GLY A 444 21.51 0.89 -32.23
C GLY A 444 21.06 1.26 -33.64
N ARG A 445 21.98 1.73 -34.48
CA ARG A 445 21.74 2.19 -35.86
C ARG A 445 22.51 1.36 -36.88
N VAL A 446 22.54 0.04 -36.67
CA VAL A 446 23.32 -0.92 -37.45
C VAL A 446 22.40 -1.74 -38.37
N PRO A 447 22.52 -1.63 -39.70
CA PRO A 447 21.75 -2.44 -40.63
C PRO A 447 22.07 -3.93 -40.49
N GLY A 448 21.04 -4.77 -40.37
CA GLY A 448 21.21 -6.22 -40.27
C GLY A 448 21.90 -6.71 -38.99
N ALA A 449 21.88 -5.92 -37.91
CA ALA A 449 22.27 -6.38 -36.58
C ALA A 449 21.44 -7.60 -36.15
N ASN A 450 22.04 -8.47 -35.33
CA ASN A 450 21.30 -9.54 -34.67
C ASN A 450 20.68 -8.97 -33.38
N VAL A 451 19.35 -9.03 -33.27
CA VAL A 451 18.60 -8.60 -32.09
C VAL A 451 17.82 -9.77 -31.48
N GLU A 452 17.49 -9.66 -30.20
CA GLU A 452 16.52 -10.52 -29.53
C GLU A 452 15.10 -10.19 -30.02
N SER A 453 14.16 -11.12 -29.89
CA SER A 453 12.73 -10.86 -30.11
C SER A 453 12.15 -9.94 -29.02
N VAL A 454 10.95 -9.39 -29.26
CA VAL A 454 10.26 -8.52 -28.29
C VAL A 454 9.91 -9.31 -27.04
N GLU A 455 9.48 -10.55 -27.21
CA GLU A 455 9.17 -11.50 -26.15
C GLU A 455 10.41 -11.81 -25.32
N GLU A 456 11.54 -12.20 -25.93
CA GLU A 456 12.81 -12.44 -25.21
C GLU A 456 13.30 -11.19 -24.46
N ALA A 457 13.09 -10.00 -25.03
CA ALA A 457 13.48 -8.74 -24.40
C ALA A 457 12.63 -8.41 -23.16
N LEU A 458 11.31 -8.62 -23.24
CA LEU A 458 10.39 -8.41 -22.12
C LEU A 458 10.57 -9.48 -21.04
N ASP A 459 10.68 -10.77 -21.40
CA ASP A 459 10.96 -11.88 -20.48
C ASP A 459 12.24 -11.62 -19.65
N TYR A 460 13.27 -11.05 -20.27
CA TYR A 460 14.51 -10.69 -19.59
C TYR A 460 14.34 -9.53 -18.61
N ILE A 461 13.58 -8.50 -18.97
CA ILE A 461 13.27 -7.37 -18.08
C ILE A 461 12.40 -7.82 -16.90
N GLU A 462 11.41 -8.69 -17.15
CA GLU A 462 10.60 -9.33 -16.12
C GLU A 462 11.47 -10.11 -15.12
N GLN A 463 12.40 -10.94 -15.60
CA GLN A 463 13.34 -11.65 -14.74
C GLN A 463 14.23 -10.71 -13.90
N ILE A 464 14.62 -9.53 -14.39
CA ILE A 464 15.35 -8.54 -13.59
C ILE A 464 14.44 -7.94 -12.51
N ASP A 465 13.20 -7.56 -12.82
CA ASP A 465 12.25 -7.01 -11.84
C ASP A 465 11.90 -8.04 -10.75
N GLU A 466 11.70 -9.31 -11.13
CA GLU A 466 11.58 -10.42 -10.19
C GLU A 466 12.82 -10.53 -9.28
N MET A 467 14.02 -10.61 -9.85
CA MET A 467 15.23 -10.87 -9.07
C MET A 467 15.69 -9.68 -8.23
N PHE A 468 15.50 -8.44 -8.71
CA PHE A 468 16.15 -7.24 -8.19
C PHE A 468 15.23 -6.02 -7.98
N GLY A 469 13.93 -6.12 -8.31
CA GLY A 469 12.93 -5.07 -8.07
C GLY A 469 12.91 -4.57 -6.61
N SER A 470 12.79 -3.25 -6.44
CA SER A 470 13.03 -2.53 -5.17
C SER A 470 11.79 -2.23 -4.33
#